data_AF-A0A350BYW4-F1
#
_entry.id   AF-A0A350BYW4-F1
#
_cell.length_a   1.000
_cell.length_b   1.000
_cell.length_c   1.000
_cell.angle_alpha   90.00
_cell.angle_beta   90.00
_cell.angle_gamma   90.00
#
_symmetry.space_group_name_H-M   'P 1'
#
loop_
_entity.id
_entity.type
_entity.pdbx_description
1 polymer ?
#
loop_
_entity_poly.entity_id
_entity_poly.type
_entity_poly.pdbx_seq_one_letter_code
_entity_poly.pdbx_strand_id
1 'polypeptide(L)'
;LRKERYGNPYEESAYRSAEPKEPSILPGTPMSSLAGIANFIKEHIALSVFVFGLAAYLILQVIFPSQKRGYYQVGDAIYYCLSDSWYLYDDGWVVSTMPEGNVDDYYLGSSYSQSYGTSNFENTPYYEEYLKEKEDNDNDDDYDYDFDTWDAGDTDWDSDW
;
A
#
# COMPACT_ATOMS: atom_id res chain seq x y z
N LEU A 1 4.12 28.75 115.67
CA LEU A 1 3.23 28.03 114.73
C LEU A 1 3.16 28.79 113.40
N ARG A 2 4.04 28.45 112.45
CA ARG A 2 4.07 29.01 111.10
C ARG A 2 3.97 27.81 110.14
N LYS A 3 2.84 27.66 109.44
CA LYS A 3 2.62 26.62 108.45
C LYS A 3 3.13 27.12 107.11
N GLU A 4 4.19 26.51 106.59
CA GLU A 4 4.64 26.74 105.22
C GLU A 4 3.79 25.91 104.26
N ARG A 5 3.10 26.59 103.34
CA ARG A 5 2.44 25.99 102.18
C ARG A 5 3.50 25.79 101.11
N TYR A 6 3.95 24.55 100.93
CA TYR A 6 4.69 24.16 99.74
C TYR A 6 3.70 23.89 98.61
N GLY A 7 3.69 24.80 97.62
CA GLY A 7 3.06 24.57 96.32
C GLY A 7 3.88 23.54 95.56
N ASN A 8 3.19 22.55 94.99
CA ASN A 8 3.78 21.49 94.18
C ASN A 8 4.26 22.07 92.83
N PRO A 9 5.58 22.02 92.51
CA PRO A 9 6.12 22.63 91.29
C PRO A 9 6.08 21.72 90.05
N TYR A 10 5.30 20.64 90.03
CA TYR A 10 5.34 19.64 88.95
C TYR A 10 4.12 19.62 88.01
N GLU A 11 3.22 20.60 88.05
CA GLU A 11 2.11 20.73 87.08
C GLU A 11 2.44 21.58 85.83
N GLU A 12 3.72 21.85 85.56
CA GLU A 12 4.12 22.79 84.48
C GLU A 12 5.03 22.15 83.42
N SER A 13 4.71 20.93 82.96
CA SER A 13 5.42 20.31 81.82
C SER A 13 4.52 19.77 80.71
N ALA A 14 3.23 20.08 80.71
CA ALA A 14 2.29 19.58 79.68
C ALA A 14 1.99 20.56 78.53
N TYR A 15 2.63 21.74 78.47
CA TYR A 15 2.33 22.76 77.46
C TYR A 15 3.57 23.32 76.74
N ARG A 16 4.58 22.49 76.46
CA ARG A 16 5.64 22.85 75.50
C ARG A 16 5.40 22.19 74.14
N SER A 17 4.95 23.03 73.21
CA SER A 17 5.24 22.96 71.77
C SER A 17 4.75 21.72 71.00
N ALA A 18 3.43 21.66 70.76
CA ALA A 18 2.94 20.99 69.56
C ALA A 18 3.08 21.97 68.38
N GLU A 19 4.23 21.96 67.70
CA GLU A 19 4.33 22.57 66.37
C GLU A 19 3.37 21.83 65.44
N PRO A 20 2.53 22.53 64.65
CA PRO A 20 1.75 21.86 63.62
C PRO A 20 2.73 21.29 62.59
N LYS A 21 2.79 19.96 62.48
CA LYS A 21 3.47 19.31 61.35
C LYS A 21 2.79 19.79 60.07
N GLU A 22 3.49 20.60 59.28
CA GLU A 22 3.08 20.89 57.93
C GLU A 22 2.85 19.56 57.19
N PRO A 23 1.74 19.39 56.45
CA PRO A 23 1.57 18.23 55.61
C PRO A 23 2.69 18.25 54.57
N SER A 24 3.63 17.31 54.70
CA SER A 24 4.60 17.03 53.64
C SER A 24 3.79 16.65 52.40
N ILE A 25 3.63 17.60 51.47
CA ILE A 25 3.16 17.31 50.13
C ILE A 25 4.18 16.32 49.58
N LEU A 26 3.79 15.05 49.48
CA LEU A 26 4.58 14.04 48.81
C LEU A 26 4.92 14.60 47.43
N PRO A 27 6.21 14.67 47.03
CA PRO A 27 6.54 15.04 45.67
C PRO A 27 5.77 14.08 44.78
N GLY A 28 4.90 14.66 43.95
CA GLY A 28 4.05 13.91 43.05
C GLY A 28 4.89 12.86 42.35
N THR A 29 4.37 11.63 42.32
CA THR A 29 4.84 10.62 41.38
C THR A 29 5.13 11.31 40.05
N PRO A 30 6.34 11.20 39.47
CA PRO A 30 6.60 11.85 38.21
C PRO A 30 5.56 11.30 37.24
N MET A 31 4.65 12.17 36.79
CA MET A 31 3.99 11.98 35.52
C MET A 31 5.12 11.58 34.58
N SER A 32 5.06 10.36 34.03
CA SER A 32 5.91 9.92 32.94
C SER A 32 6.04 11.10 31.99
N SER A 33 7.19 11.78 32.04
CA SER A 33 7.26 13.14 31.57
C SER A 33 6.88 13.14 30.10
N LEU A 34 6.22 14.19 29.61
CA LEU A 34 5.92 14.32 28.18
C LEU A 34 7.16 14.03 27.31
N ALA A 35 8.37 14.27 27.84
CA ALA A 35 9.65 13.89 27.25
C ALA A 35 9.90 12.37 27.20
N GLY A 36 9.58 11.61 28.26
CA GLY A 36 9.67 10.15 28.26
C GLY A 36 8.69 9.50 27.28
N ILE A 37 7.47 10.04 27.18
CA ILE A 37 6.47 9.61 26.19
C ILE A 37 6.93 9.98 24.76
N ALA A 38 7.48 11.17 24.55
CA ALA A 38 8.00 11.61 23.25
C ALA A 38 9.16 10.75 22.74
N ASN A 39 10.08 10.34 23.63
CA ASN A 39 11.20 9.48 23.26
C ASN A 39 10.74 8.05 22.94
N PHE A 40 9.79 7.51 23.70
CA PHE A 40 9.16 6.23 23.40
C PHE A 40 8.45 6.25 22.04
N ILE A 41 7.67 7.30 21.77
CA ILE A 41 6.98 7.50 20.48
C ILE A 41 8.01 7.60 19.34
N LYS A 42 9.10 8.35 19.51
CA LYS A 42 10.13 8.51 18.46
C LYS A 42 10.82 7.19 18.11
N GLU A 43 11.13 6.36 19.10
CA GLU A 43 11.78 5.05 18.87
C GLU A 43 10.85 4.03 18.21
N HIS A 44 9.55 4.09 18.50
CA HIS A 44 8.59 3.09 18.03
C HIS A 44 7.77 3.54 16.81
N ILE A 45 7.82 4.83 16.43
CA ILE A 45 7.16 5.35 15.22
C ILE A 45 7.67 4.64 13.97
N ALA A 46 8.99 4.49 13.83
CA ALA A 46 9.56 3.89 12.62
C ALA A 46 9.14 2.42 12.47
N LEU A 47 9.19 1.66 13.56
CA LEU A 47 8.74 0.26 13.60
C LEU A 47 7.23 0.17 13.33
N SER A 48 6.43 1.06 13.91
CA SER A 48 4.99 1.09 13.71
C SER A 48 4.63 1.40 12.26
N VAL A 49 5.24 2.43 11.66
CA VAL A 49 5.06 2.77 10.24
C VAL A 49 5.46 1.60 9.34
N PHE A 50 6.56 0.91 9.66
CA PHE A 50 6.99 -0.26 8.90
C PHE A 50 5.97 -1.41 9.00
N VAL A 51 5.50 -1.73 10.21
CA VAL A 51 4.52 -2.81 10.42
C VAL A 51 3.18 -2.48 9.75
N PHE A 52 2.68 -1.26 9.91
CA PHE A 52 1.44 -0.82 9.26
C PHE A 52 1.61 -0.74 7.74
N GLY A 53 2.75 -0.29 7.24
CA GLY A 53 3.07 -0.27 5.81
C GLY A 53 3.12 -1.67 5.22
N LEU A 54 3.75 -2.62 5.90
CA LEU A 54 3.80 -4.02 5.48
C LEU A 54 2.41 -4.65 5.50
N ALA A 55 1.63 -4.41 6.57
CA ALA A 55 0.26 -4.90 6.65
C ALA A 55 -0.62 -4.32 5.53
N ALA A 56 -0.52 -3.01 5.26
CA ALA A 56 -1.23 -2.37 4.17
C ALA A 56 -0.81 -2.93 2.80
N TYR A 57 0.48 -3.16 2.58
CA TYR A 57 0.98 -3.79 1.36
C TYR A 57 0.41 -5.20 1.17
N LEU A 58 0.41 -6.04 2.21
CA LEU A 58 -0.17 -7.38 2.15
C LEU A 58 -1.67 -7.34 1.90
N ILE A 59 -2.39 -6.39 2.51
CA ILE A 59 -3.82 -6.18 2.26
C ILE A 59 -4.06 -5.76 0.81
N LEU A 60 -3.23 -4.89 0.24
CA LEU A 60 -3.34 -4.48 -1.16
C LEU A 60 -3.14 -5.66 -2.12
N GLN A 61 -2.24 -6.61 -1.82
CA GLN A 61 -2.06 -7.82 -2.63
C GLN A 61 -3.31 -8.73 -2.62
N VAL A 62 -4.10 -8.69 -1.54
CA VAL A 62 -5.36 -9.45 -1.44
C VAL A 62 -6.52 -8.72 -2.13
N ILE A 63 -6.56 -7.39 -2.05
CA ILE A 63 -7.61 -6.57 -2.67
C ILE A 63 -7.42 -6.46 -4.19
N PHE A 64 -6.17 -6.38 -4.64
CA PHE A 64 -5.79 -6.32 -6.04
C PHE A 64 -4.96 -7.56 -6.39
N PRO A 65 -5.59 -8.73 -6.53
CA PRO A 65 -4.88 -9.89 -7.05
C PRO A 65 -4.36 -9.51 -8.44
N SER A 66 -3.03 -9.42 -8.58
CA SER A 66 -2.41 -9.22 -9.89
C SER A 66 -2.64 -10.49 -10.71
N GLN A 67 -3.66 -10.42 -11.56
CA GLN A 67 -4.01 -11.50 -12.46
C GLN A 67 -2.82 -11.76 -13.38
N LYS A 68 -2.40 -13.02 -13.45
CA LYS A 68 -1.26 -13.41 -14.27
C LYS A 68 -1.74 -13.54 -15.70
N ARG A 69 -1.04 -12.90 -16.63
CA ARG A 69 -1.28 -13.16 -18.05
C ARG A 69 -1.17 -14.66 -18.34
N GLY A 70 -2.17 -15.20 -19.03
CA GLY A 70 -2.19 -16.61 -19.41
C GLY A 70 -3.56 -17.26 -19.37
N TYR A 71 -3.54 -18.59 -19.38
CA TYR A 71 -4.71 -19.44 -19.47
C TYR A 71 -5.27 -19.79 -18.08
N TYR A 72 -6.59 -19.80 -17.97
CA TYR A 72 -7.35 -20.12 -16.77
C TYR A 72 -8.47 -21.11 -17.09
N GLN A 73 -8.73 -22.07 -16.21
CA GLN A 73 -9.85 -23.02 -16.36
C GLN A 73 -10.86 -22.84 -15.24
N VAL A 74 -11.96 -22.15 -15.54
CA VAL A 74 -13.03 -21.90 -14.56
C VAL A 74 -14.20 -22.81 -14.88
N GLY A 75 -14.35 -23.87 -14.10
CA GLY A 75 -15.28 -24.96 -14.42
C GLY A 75 -14.88 -25.66 -15.71
N ASP A 76 -15.81 -25.71 -16.67
CA ASP A 76 -15.58 -26.32 -17.99
C ASP A 76 -15.13 -25.29 -19.06
N ALA A 77 -15.06 -24.01 -18.70
CA ALA A 77 -14.70 -22.93 -19.62
C ALA A 77 -13.22 -22.55 -19.50
N ILE A 78 -12.60 -22.29 -20.65
CA ILE A 78 -11.22 -21.81 -20.72
C ILE A 78 -11.21 -20.31 -21.02
N TYR A 79 -10.49 -19.59 -20.17
CA TYR A 79 -10.27 -18.16 -20.29
C TYR A 79 -8.81 -17.85 -20.56
N TYR A 80 -8.56 -16.70 -21.19
CA TYR A 80 -7.24 -16.10 -21.30
C TYR A 80 -7.29 -14.68 -20.74
N CYS A 81 -6.37 -14.37 -19.83
CA CYS A 81 -6.19 -13.03 -19.29
C CYS A 81 -5.02 -12.36 -20.01
N LEU A 82 -5.26 -11.20 -20.63
CA LEU A 82 -4.25 -10.36 -21.25
C LEU A 82 -4.31 -8.95 -20.65
N SER A 83 -3.29 -8.61 -19.84
CA SER A 83 -3.28 -7.41 -19.01
C SER A 83 -4.50 -7.38 -18.09
N ASP A 84 -5.52 -6.58 -18.41
CA ASP A 84 -6.76 -6.43 -17.65
C ASP A 84 -7.99 -6.95 -18.42
N SER A 85 -7.78 -7.43 -19.64
CA SER A 85 -8.84 -7.92 -20.52
C SER A 85 -8.96 -9.44 -20.43
N TRP A 86 -10.20 -9.92 -20.40
CA TRP A 86 -10.53 -11.33 -20.34
C TRP A 86 -11.13 -11.80 -21.66
N TYR A 87 -10.76 -13.02 -22.05
CA TYR A 87 -11.24 -13.64 -23.26
C TYR A 87 -11.70 -15.05 -22.95
N LEU A 88 -12.89 -15.41 -23.43
CA LEU A 88 -13.47 -16.73 -23.29
C LEU A 88 -13.26 -17.51 -24.60
N TYR A 89 -12.99 -18.80 -24.49
CA TYR A 89 -12.99 -19.69 -25.65
C TYR A 89 -14.40 -20.24 -25.91
N ASP A 90 -14.99 -19.86 -27.04
CA ASP A 90 -16.28 -20.33 -27.57
C ASP A 90 -16.23 -20.36 -29.10
N ASP A 91 -15.87 -21.52 -29.68
CA ASP A 91 -15.57 -21.70 -31.13
C ASP A 91 -14.53 -20.70 -31.69
N GLY A 92 -13.71 -20.14 -30.80
CA GLY A 92 -12.85 -19.00 -31.05
C GLY A 92 -12.67 -18.18 -29.79
N TRP A 93 -11.70 -17.27 -29.79
CA TRP A 93 -11.50 -16.36 -28.67
C TRP A 93 -12.41 -15.16 -28.83
N VAL A 94 -13.19 -14.86 -27.78
CA VAL A 94 -14.10 -13.71 -27.74
C VAL A 94 -13.85 -12.90 -26.48
N VAL A 95 -14.00 -11.58 -26.57
CA VAL A 95 -13.93 -10.68 -25.41
C VAL A 95 -15.00 -11.09 -24.41
N SER A 96 -14.61 -11.18 -23.15
CA SER A 96 -15.49 -11.58 -22.05
C SER A 96 -15.23 -10.72 -20.82
N THR A 97 -16.16 -10.78 -19.88
CA THR A 97 -15.94 -10.22 -18.54
C THR A 97 -15.06 -11.16 -17.73
N MET A 98 -14.42 -10.63 -16.71
CA MET A 98 -13.71 -11.45 -15.72
C MET A 98 -14.62 -12.58 -15.19
N PRO A 99 -14.12 -13.82 -15.07
CA PRO A 99 -14.88 -14.91 -14.48
C PRO A 99 -15.26 -14.59 -13.04
N GLU A 100 -16.44 -15.03 -12.60
CA GLU A 100 -16.86 -14.88 -11.21
C GLU A 100 -16.02 -15.77 -10.28
N GLY A 101 -15.61 -15.23 -9.14
CA GLY A 101 -14.90 -15.97 -8.09
C GLY A 101 -13.39 -15.72 -8.03
N ASN A 102 -12.71 -16.54 -7.23
CA ASN A 102 -11.25 -16.43 -7.07
C ASN A 102 -10.55 -17.16 -8.22
N VAL A 103 -10.15 -16.41 -9.25
CA VAL A 103 -9.57 -16.96 -10.50
C VAL A 103 -8.14 -17.49 -10.33
N ASP A 104 -7.41 -17.05 -9.30
CA ASP A 104 -5.99 -17.39 -9.12
C ASP A 104 -5.74 -18.89 -8.93
N ASP A 105 -6.70 -19.60 -8.32
CA ASP A 105 -6.62 -21.05 -8.10
C ASP A 105 -6.77 -21.86 -9.41
N TYR A 106 -7.25 -21.22 -10.47
CA TYR A 106 -7.58 -21.85 -11.75
C TYR A 106 -6.54 -21.56 -12.85
N TYR A 107 -5.39 -20.99 -12.49
CA TYR A 107 -4.32 -20.68 -13.43
C TYR A 107 -3.68 -21.95 -13.99
N LEU A 108 -3.76 -22.13 -15.31
CA LEU A 108 -3.14 -23.25 -16.02
C LEU A 108 -1.68 -22.97 -16.38
N GLY A 109 -1.38 -21.72 -16.73
CA GLY A 109 -0.05 -21.31 -17.17
C GLY A 109 -0.08 -20.23 -18.23
N SER A 110 1.09 -19.65 -18.51
CA SER A 110 1.24 -18.61 -19.54
C SER A 110 1.27 -19.17 -20.96
N SER A 111 1.68 -20.42 -21.12
CA SER A 111 1.93 -21.03 -22.43
C SER A 111 0.77 -21.91 -22.87
N TYR A 112 0.51 -21.89 -24.18
CA TYR A 112 -0.50 -22.74 -24.79
C TYR A 112 -0.13 -24.23 -24.67
N SER A 113 -1.13 -25.04 -24.39
CA SER A 113 -1.07 -26.51 -24.48
C SER A 113 -2.26 -27.03 -25.28
N GLN A 114 -2.01 -28.01 -26.16
CA GLN A 114 -3.07 -28.70 -26.88
C GLN A 114 -4.07 -29.39 -25.94
N SER A 115 -3.65 -29.72 -24.70
CA SER A 115 -4.53 -30.34 -23.71
C SER A 115 -5.65 -29.43 -23.21
N TYR A 116 -5.59 -28.12 -23.45
CA TYR A 116 -6.62 -27.18 -23.02
C TYR A 116 -7.89 -27.25 -23.88
N GLY A 117 -7.85 -27.91 -25.04
CA GLY A 117 -9.01 -28.03 -25.93
C GLY A 117 -9.39 -26.72 -26.62
N THR A 118 -8.45 -25.77 -26.71
CA THR A 118 -8.64 -24.46 -27.35
C THR A 118 -7.66 -24.27 -28.51
N SER A 119 -7.79 -23.16 -29.25
CA SER A 119 -6.70 -22.64 -30.09
C SER A 119 -5.73 -21.78 -29.28
N ASN A 120 -4.52 -21.55 -29.80
CA ASN A 120 -3.56 -20.64 -29.17
C ASN A 120 -4.07 -19.20 -29.22
N PHE A 121 -4.23 -18.56 -28.06
CA PHE A 121 -4.64 -17.17 -27.95
C PHE A 121 -3.66 -16.20 -28.63
N GLU A 122 -2.36 -16.50 -28.59
CA GLU A 122 -1.33 -15.64 -29.18
C GLU A 122 -1.42 -15.54 -30.71
N ASN A 123 -2.19 -16.43 -31.35
CA ASN A 123 -2.46 -16.39 -32.79
C ASN A 123 -3.73 -15.58 -33.14
N THR A 124 -4.29 -14.85 -32.17
CA THR A 124 -5.50 -14.04 -32.37
C THR A 124 -5.15 -12.59 -32.73
N PRO A 125 -6.01 -11.88 -33.48
CA PRO A 125 -5.84 -10.45 -33.73
C PRO A 125 -5.74 -9.61 -32.46
N TYR A 126 -6.40 -10.03 -31.36
CA TYR A 126 -6.33 -9.35 -30.07
C TYR A 126 -4.91 -9.31 -29.50
N TYR A 127 -4.16 -10.40 -29.67
CA TYR A 127 -2.78 -10.45 -29.21
C TYR A 127 -1.85 -9.63 -30.11
N GLU A 128 -2.07 -9.65 -31.42
CA GLU A 128 -1.32 -8.80 -32.36
C GLU A 128 -1.54 -7.30 -32.10
N GLU A 129 -2.78 -6.89 -31.82
CA GLU A 129 -3.12 -5.51 -31.46
C GLU A 129 -2.43 -5.09 -30.15
N TYR A 130 -2.49 -5.94 -29.12
CA TYR A 130 -1.77 -5.70 -27.87
C TYR A 130 -0.26 -5.53 -28.06
N LEU A 131 0.36 -6.31 -28.96
CA LEU A 131 1.78 -6.16 -29.26
C LEU A 131 2.08 -4.81 -29.91
N LYS A 132 1.25 -4.35 -30.86
CA LYS A 132 1.41 -3.05 -31.51
C LYS A 132 1.28 -1.89 -30.51
N GLU A 133 0.26 -1.91 -29.67
CA GLU A 133 0.08 -0.90 -28.61
C GLU A 133 1.25 -0.86 -27.64
N LYS A 134 1.89 -2.01 -27.40
CA LYS A 134 3.06 -2.10 -26.54
C LYS A 134 4.32 -1.57 -27.22
N GLU A 135 4.53 -1.90 -28.49
CA GLU A 135 5.67 -1.42 -29.28
C GLU A 135 5.61 0.11 -29.50
N ASP A 136 4.42 0.67 -29.69
CA ASP A 136 4.25 2.12 -29.87
C ASP A 136 4.50 2.91 -28.57
N ASN A 137 4.32 2.30 -27.39
CA ASN A 137 4.61 2.94 -26.09
C ASN A 137 6.09 2.93 -25.70
N ASP A 138 6.94 2.16 -26.39
CA ASP A 138 8.39 2.10 -26.12
C ASP A 138 9.19 3.14 -26.94
N ASN A 139 8.52 4.00 -27.72
CA ASN A 139 9.13 5.01 -28.62
C ASN A 139 8.92 6.47 -28.17
N ASP A 140 8.79 6.74 -26.88
CA ASP A 140 8.78 8.11 -26.33
C ASP A 140 10.06 8.38 -25.51
N ASP A 141 11.22 8.33 -26.18
CA ASP A 141 12.46 8.98 -25.72
C ASP A 141 13.45 9.02 -26.90
N ASP A 142 13.27 9.97 -27.83
CA ASP A 142 14.34 10.55 -28.66
C ASP A 142 13.79 11.75 -29.44
N TYR A 143 13.79 12.93 -28.81
CA TYR A 143 13.58 14.21 -29.48
C TYR A 143 14.83 14.61 -30.29
N ASP A 144 15.08 13.95 -31.41
CA ASP A 144 16.09 14.35 -32.40
C ASP A 144 15.39 14.80 -33.68
N TYR A 145 14.76 15.98 -33.63
CA TYR A 145 14.13 16.62 -34.80
C TYR A 145 15.15 17.47 -35.57
N ASP A 146 16.10 16.80 -36.21
CA ASP A 146 17.03 17.41 -37.17
C ASP A 146 16.75 16.85 -38.57
N PHE A 147 15.86 17.49 -39.35
CA PHE A 147 16.04 17.66 -40.80
C PHE A 147 15.01 18.63 -41.41
N ASP A 148 15.37 19.90 -41.45
CA ASP A 148 14.99 20.74 -42.59
C ASP A 148 15.51 20.08 -43.88
N THR A 149 14.74 20.18 -44.97
CA THR A 149 15.17 20.01 -46.38
C THR A 149 14.79 18.72 -47.11
N TRP A 150 13.50 18.52 -47.39
CA TRP A 150 13.03 18.01 -48.69
C TRP A 150 11.62 18.54 -48.91
N ASP A 151 11.51 19.73 -49.47
CA ASP A 151 10.47 19.98 -50.47
C ASP A 151 11.15 20.67 -51.65
N ALA A 152 11.96 19.87 -52.34
CA ALA A 152 12.46 20.19 -53.66
C ALA A 152 11.44 19.64 -54.66
N GLY A 153 10.68 20.54 -55.28
CA GLY A 153 9.88 20.17 -56.44
C GLY A 153 8.69 21.05 -56.71
N ASP A 154 8.93 22.33 -56.97
CA ASP A 154 8.06 23.15 -57.82
C ASP A 154 7.74 22.35 -59.10
N THR A 155 6.58 21.70 -59.09
CA THR A 155 6.04 21.03 -60.28
C THR A 155 5.05 22.01 -60.90
N ASP A 156 5.59 22.87 -61.75
CA ASP A 156 4.82 23.74 -62.63
C ASP A 156 4.01 22.86 -63.59
N TRP A 157 2.69 22.78 -63.37
CA TRP A 157 1.73 22.21 -64.33
C TRP A 157 1.38 23.24 -65.40
N ASP A 158 2.40 23.83 -66.01
CA ASP A 158 2.24 24.69 -67.18
C ASP A 158 2.08 23.79 -68.41
N SER A 159 0.84 23.68 -68.90
CA SER A 159 0.51 23.39 -70.30
C SER A 159 -0.95 23.71 -70.56
N ASP A 160 -1.18 24.97 -70.95
CA ASP A 160 -2.05 25.46 -72.02
C ASP A 160 -3.36 24.70 -72.35
N TRP A 161 -4.49 25.43 -72.22
CA TRP A 161 -5.80 25.13 -72.79
C TRP A 161 -6.01 25.81 -74.14
#